data_AF-A0A9P9HBD2-F1
#
_entry.id   AF-A0A9P9HBD2-F1
#
_cell.length_a   1.000
_cell.length_b   1.000
_cell.length_c   1.000
_cell.angle_alpha   90.00
_cell.angle_beta   90.00
_cell.angle_gamma   90.00
#
_symmetry.space_group_name_H-M   'P 1'
#
loop_
_entity.id
_entity.type
_entity.pdbx_description
1 polymer ?
#
loop_
_entity_poly.entity_id
_entity_poly.type
_entity_poly.pdbx_seq_one_letter_code
_entity_poly.pdbx_strand_id
1 'polypeptide(L)'
;MSFSIPKTPAVKRIIREAEKDGVIVFVAASNNGANTARSFPATLDTVLCIHANDGKGKKGSMNPEPEPNRDNLSTLGVAVPSVWENGVYLSGTSYATPVAAAITAVILCFVEAAVTANQMPNESKEEAFDREGMKGILLSMSVLRDGYNCIVPWREFLPPGAGQDVLIASIRNALN
;
A
#
# COMPACT_ATOMS: atom_id res chain seq x y z
N MET A 1 -9.45 -1.91 -3.42
CA MET A 1 -10.04 -2.60 -4.59
C MET A 1 -9.24 -3.86 -4.91
N SER A 2 -9.65 -5.01 -4.38
CA SER A 2 -8.97 -6.30 -4.56
C SER A 2 -9.32 -7.01 -5.88
N PHE A 3 -9.56 -6.24 -6.94
CA PHE A 3 -10.06 -6.74 -8.21
C PHE A 3 -9.69 -5.82 -9.37
N SER A 4 -9.76 -6.37 -10.57
CA SER A 4 -9.61 -5.65 -11.83
C SER A 4 -10.97 -5.47 -12.50
N ILE A 5 -11.13 -4.42 -13.30
CA ILE A 5 -12.34 -4.15 -14.08
C ILE A 5 -11.99 -3.63 -15.47
N PRO A 6 -12.93 -3.65 -16.44
CA PRO A 6 -12.72 -3.04 -17.75
C PRO A 6 -12.41 -1.55 -17.64
N LYS A 7 -11.48 -1.07 -18.47
CA LYS A 7 -11.11 0.34 -18.53
C LYS A 7 -12.23 1.15 -19.18
N THR A 8 -12.89 1.99 -18.39
CA THR A 8 -13.90 2.95 -18.89
C THR A 8 -13.56 4.38 -18.46
N PRO A 9 -13.94 5.40 -19.27
CA PRO A 9 -13.77 6.80 -18.90
C PRO A 9 -14.49 7.16 -17.59
N ALA A 10 -15.66 6.56 -17.34
CA ALA A 10 -16.46 6.79 -16.14
C ALA A 10 -15.73 6.36 -14.86
N VAL A 11 -15.18 5.13 -14.84
CA VAL A 11 -14.42 4.64 -13.67
C VAL A 11 -13.16 5.48 -13.45
N LYS A 12 -12.44 5.82 -14.52
CA LYS A 12 -11.24 6.67 -14.42
C LYS A 12 -11.58 8.06 -13.84
N ARG A 13 -12.74 8.63 -14.19
CA ARG A 13 -13.20 9.91 -13.64
C ARG A 13 -13.54 9.80 -12.16
N ILE A 14 -14.33 8.81 -11.75
CA ILE A 14 -14.75 8.62 -10.35
C ILE A 14 -13.54 8.38 -9.43
N ILE A 15 -12.56 7.58 -9.85
CA ILE A 15 -11.34 7.36 -9.05
C ILE A 15 -10.56 8.66 -8.87
N ARG A 16 -10.49 9.51 -9.90
CA ARG A 16 -9.82 10.82 -9.82
C ARG A 16 -10.57 11.82 -8.94
N GLU A 17 -11.90 11.78 -8.96
CA GLU A 17 -12.72 12.62 -8.08
C GLU A 17 -12.54 12.20 -6.62
N ALA A 18 -12.60 10.90 -6.34
CA ALA A 18 -12.34 10.38 -4.99
C ALA A 18 -10.94 10.74 -4.48
N GLU A 19 -9.91 10.64 -5.32
CA GLU A 19 -8.54 11.01 -4.92
C GLU A 19 -8.41 12.50 -4.61
N LYS A 20 -9.07 13.38 -5.38
CA LYS A 20 -9.13 14.83 -5.08
C LYS A 20 -9.84 15.14 -3.77
N ASP A 21 -10.79 14.31 -3.37
CA ASP A 21 -11.52 14.43 -2.11
C ASP A 21 -10.73 13.80 -0.93
N GLY A 22 -9.47 13.42 -1.13
CA GLY A 22 -8.60 12.85 -0.10
C GLY A 22 -8.80 11.34 0.13
N VAL A 23 -9.43 10.62 -0.81
CA VAL A 23 -9.60 9.17 -0.71
C VAL A 23 -8.39 8.44 -1.30
N ILE A 24 -7.66 7.74 -0.46
CA ILE A 24 -6.54 6.88 -0.88
C ILE A 24 -7.08 5.55 -1.41
N VAL A 25 -6.88 5.28 -2.70
CA VAL A 25 -7.39 4.08 -3.36
C VAL A 25 -6.27 3.05 -3.57
N PHE A 26 -6.36 1.91 -2.89
CA PHE A 26 -5.47 0.76 -3.11
C PHE A 26 -6.05 -0.20 -4.14
N VAL A 27 -5.23 -0.69 -5.08
CA VAL A 27 -5.70 -1.59 -6.16
C VAL A 27 -4.75 -2.76 -6.37
N ALA A 28 -5.29 -3.96 -6.50
CA ALA A 28 -4.54 -5.17 -6.84
C ALA A 28 -3.88 -5.05 -8.22
N ALA A 29 -2.58 -5.37 -8.32
CA ALA A 29 -1.82 -5.21 -9.56
C ALA A 29 -2.32 -6.12 -10.70
N SER A 30 -2.18 -7.43 -10.56
CA SER A 30 -2.64 -8.50 -11.46
C SER A 30 -2.16 -9.85 -10.89
N ASN A 31 -2.74 -10.96 -11.36
CA ASN A 31 -2.33 -12.32 -10.97
C ASN A 31 -1.85 -13.16 -12.17
N ASN A 32 -1.59 -12.54 -13.32
CA ASN A 32 -1.27 -13.26 -14.57
C ASN A 32 0.24 -13.47 -14.80
N GLY A 33 1.09 -13.17 -13.82
CA GLY A 33 2.54 -13.26 -13.98
C GLY A 33 3.05 -12.38 -15.13
N ALA A 34 4.10 -12.83 -15.81
CA ALA A 34 4.68 -12.15 -16.97
C ALA A 34 3.76 -12.10 -18.22
N ASN A 35 2.61 -12.76 -18.20
CA ASN A 35 1.71 -12.80 -19.37
C ASN A 35 0.99 -11.47 -19.61
N THR A 36 0.76 -10.67 -18.56
CA THR A 36 0.13 -9.34 -18.68
C THR A 36 0.75 -8.37 -17.71
N ALA A 37 0.79 -7.09 -18.06
CA ALA A 37 1.16 -6.01 -17.14
C ALA A 37 0.09 -5.80 -16.04
N ARG A 38 0.23 -4.69 -15.28
CA ARG A 38 -0.79 -4.25 -14.32
C ARG A 38 -2.16 -4.13 -14.99
N SER A 39 -3.18 -4.58 -14.29
CA SER A 39 -4.58 -4.52 -14.72
C SER A 39 -5.20 -3.15 -14.42
N PHE A 40 -6.27 -2.76 -15.11
CA PHE A 40 -7.04 -1.58 -14.70
C PHE A 40 -7.89 -1.90 -13.46
N PRO A 41 -7.97 -1.01 -12.44
CA PRO A 41 -7.46 0.36 -12.41
C PRO A 41 -6.04 0.56 -11.84
N ALA A 42 -5.29 -0.49 -11.52
CA ALA A 42 -3.93 -0.39 -10.99
C ALA A 42 -2.90 0.27 -11.93
N THR A 43 -3.28 0.50 -13.19
CA THR A 43 -2.51 1.31 -14.16
C THR A 43 -2.66 2.82 -13.98
N LEU A 44 -3.60 3.29 -13.16
CA LEU A 44 -3.76 4.72 -12.88
C LEU A 44 -2.69 5.21 -11.91
N ASP A 45 -2.27 6.47 -12.05
CA ASP A 45 -1.33 7.11 -11.10
C ASP A 45 -2.04 7.70 -9.88
N THR A 46 -3.37 7.87 -9.96
CA THR A 46 -4.23 8.30 -8.86
C THR A 46 -4.61 7.16 -7.90
N VAL A 47 -3.91 6.03 -7.97
CA VAL A 47 -4.11 4.88 -7.08
C VAL A 47 -2.78 4.33 -6.61
N LEU A 48 -2.79 3.58 -5.51
CA LEU A 48 -1.64 2.82 -5.03
C LEU A 48 -1.78 1.35 -5.49
N CYS A 49 -0.94 0.97 -6.46
CA CYS A 49 -0.89 -0.38 -7.02
C CYS A 49 -0.17 -1.35 -6.08
N ILE A 50 -0.83 -2.44 -5.69
CA ILE A 50 -0.32 -3.41 -4.70
C ILE A 50 -0.06 -4.77 -5.35
N HIS A 51 1.18 -5.22 -5.20
CA HIS A 51 1.68 -6.54 -5.58
C HIS A 51 1.73 -7.46 -4.35
N ALA A 52 1.86 -8.77 -4.55
CA ALA A 52 1.90 -9.76 -3.49
C ALA A 52 3.33 -10.22 -3.20
N ASN A 53 3.68 -10.35 -1.92
CA ASN A 53 4.87 -11.07 -1.48
C ASN A 53 4.50 -12.18 -0.47
N ASP A 54 5.43 -13.09 -0.23
CA ASP A 54 5.30 -14.13 0.80
C ASP A 54 5.72 -13.62 2.18
N GLY A 55 5.54 -14.45 3.21
CA GLY A 55 5.92 -14.11 4.59
C GLY A 55 7.42 -13.88 4.80
N LYS A 56 8.26 -14.07 3.77
CA LYS A 56 9.69 -13.77 3.78
C LYS A 56 10.02 -12.54 2.91
N GLY A 57 9.02 -11.86 2.34
CA GLY A 57 9.19 -10.71 1.46
C GLY A 57 9.62 -11.04 0.03
N LYS A 58 9.59 -12.31 -0.39
CA LYS A 58 9.88 -12.69 -1.79
C LYS A 58 8.67 -12.39 -2.68
N LYS A 59 8.91 -11.96 -3.92
CA LYS A 59 7.80 -11.72 -4.87
C LYS A 59 6.92 -12.96 -5.06
N GLY A 60 5.61 -12.75 -5.15
CA GLY A 60 4.68 -13.77 -5.60
C GLY A 60 4.84 -14.05 -7.09
N SER A 61 4.75 -15.33 -7.49
CA SER A 61 4.88 -15.74 -8.90
C SER A 61 3.78 -15.21 -9.82
N MET A 62 2.64 -14.83 -9.24
CA MET A 62 1.49 -14.27 -9.94
C MET A 62 1.63 -12.78 -10.26
N ASN A 63 2.59 -12.08 -9.67
CA ASN A 63 2.75 -10.65 -9.91
C ASN A 63 3.11 -10.37 -11.37
N PRO A 64 2.56 -9.32 -11.98
CA PRO A 64 3.12 -8.78 -13.22
C PRO A 64 4.56 -8.31 -12.97
N GLU A 65 5.39 -8.26 -14.02
CA GLU A 65 6.74 -7.72 -13.92
C GLU A 65 6.73 -6.28 -13.38
N PRO A 66 7.72 -5.89 -12.56
CA PRO A 66 7.77 -4.57 -11.97
C PRO A 66 7.96 -3.51 -13.07
N GLU A 67 7.27 -2.38 -12.93
CA GLU A 67 7.40 -1.27 -13.87
C GLU A 67 8.55 -0.34 -13.40
N PRO A 68 9.61 -0.13 -14.19
CA PRO A 68 10.86 0.49 -13.71
C PRO A 68 10.72 1.96 -13.32
N ASN A 69 9.74 2.67 -13.88
CA ASN A 69 9.51 4.10 -13.62
C ASN A 69 8.28 4.35 -12.72
N ARG A 70 7.80 3.32 -12.01
CA ARG A 70 6.63 3.42 -11.14
C ARG A 70 6.87 2.67 -9.85
N ASP A 71 6.18 3.09 -8.80
CA ASP A 71 6.25 2.39 -7.53
C ASP A 71 5.66 0.98 -7.65
N ASN A 72 6.38 0.00 -7.12
CA ASN A 72 6.03 -1.41 -7.15
C ASN A 72 5.71 -1.89 -5.72
N LEU A 73 4.83 -1.17 -5.02
CA LEU A 73 4.44 -1.49 -3.64
C LEU A 73 3.95 -2.93 -3.54
N SER A 74 4.38 -3.63 -2.49
CA SER A 74 3.98 -5.01 -2.22
C SER A 74 3.81 -5.29 -0.73
N THR A 75 2.87 -6.17 -0.40
CA THR A 75 2.57 -6.64 0.96
C THR A 75 2.26 -8.14 0.93
N LEU A 76 2.06 -8.72 2.12
CA LEU A 76 1.73 -10.14 2.27
C LEU A 76 0.48 -10.48 1.47
N GLY A 77 0.63 -11.33 0.46
CA GLY A 77 -0.46 -11.81 -0.38
C GLY A 77 -0.25 -13.24 -0.89
N VAL A 78 0.78 -13.94 -0.42
CA VAL A 78 1.05 -15.34 -0.76
C VAL A 78 0.89 -16.20 0.48
N ALA A 79 0.18 -17.32 0.33
CA ALA A 79 -0.16 -18.24 1.41
C ALA A 79 -0.82 -17.55 2.62
N VAL A 80 -1.83 -16.73 2.35
CA VAL A 80 -2.64 -16.05 3.37
C VAL A 80 -3.73 -17.01 3.86
N PRO A 81 -3.88 -17.24 5.18
CA PRO A 81 -4.93 -18.11 5.71
C PRO A 81 -6.31 -17.54 5.38
N SER A 82 -7.18 -18.39 4.82
CA SER A 82 -8.55 -18.01 4.45
C SER A 82 -9.55 -18.45 5.51
N VAL A 83 -10.54 -17.60 5.76
CA VAL A 83 -11.71 -17.93 6.58
C VAL A 83 -12.80 -18.67 5.80
N TRP A 84 -12.69 -18.71 4.46
CA TRP A 84 -13.69 -19.32 3.58
C TRP A 84 -13.81 -20.83 3.81
N GLU A 85 -12.67 -21.49 4.02
CA GLU A 85 -12.57 -22.92 4.28
C GLU A 85 -11.43 -23.20 5.26
N ASN A 86 -11.70 -24.03 6.27
CA ASN A 86 -10.69 -24.40 7.27
C ASN A 86 -9.48 -25.06 6.59
N GLY A 87 -8.30 -24.49 6.81
CA GLY A 87 -7.04 -25.04 6.33
C GLY A 87 -6.66 -24.63 4.90
N VAL A 88 -7.36 -23.70 4.27
CA VAL A 88 -6.99 -23.21 2.94
C VAL A 88 -6.13 -21.95 3.04
N TYR A 89 -5.03 -21.96 2.28
CA TYR A 89 -4.18 -20.80 2.07
C TYR A 89 -4.39 -20.25 0.66
N LEU A 90 -4.67 -18.95 0.56
CA LEU A 90 -4.94 -18.28 -0.70
C LEU A 90 -3.81 -17.32 -1.06
N SER A 91 -3.58 -17.16 -2.36
CA SER A 91 -2.51 -16.31 -2.88
C SER A 91 -3.04 -15.41 -3.98
N GLY A 92 -2.63 -14.15 -3.96
CA GLY A 92 -3.02 -13.16 -4.96
C GLY A 92 -2.80 -11.73 -4.50
N THR A 93 -2.63 -10.83 -5.47
CA THR A 93 -2.56 -9.38 -5.24
C THR A 93 -3.85 -8.83 -4.63
N SER A 94 -4.97 -9.53 -4.81
CA SER A 94 -6.24 -9.30 -4.14
C SER A 94 -6.16 -9.43 -2.61
N TYR A 95 -5.30 -10.32 -2.09
CA TYR A 95 -5.07 -10.50 -0.65
C TYR A 95 -4.02 -9.54 -0.10
N ALA A 96 -3.02 -9.17 -0.91
CA ALA A 96 -2.06 -8.13 -0.55
C ALA A 96 -2.72 -6.75 -0.36
N THR A 97 -3.66 -6.41 -1.25
CA THR A 97 -4.35 -5.11 -1.26
C THR A 97 -4.99 -4.72 0.09
N PRO A 98 -5.81 -5.55 0.75
CA PRO A 98 -6.38 -5.21 2.05
C PRO A 98 -5.34 -5.16 3.16
N VAL A 99 -4.22 -5.91 3.07
CA VAL A 99 -3.11 -5.76 4.03
C VAL A 99 -2.49 -4.38 3.91
N ALA A 100 -2.25 -3.89 2.69
CA ALA A 100 -1.74 -2.53 2.47
C ALA A 100 -2.71 -1.47 3.03
N ALA A 101 -4.00 -1.61 2.73
CA ALA A 101 -5.03 -0.70 3.26
C ALA A 101 -5.10 -0.71 4.80
N ALA A 102 -4.95 -1.88 5.43
CA ALA A 102 -4.93 -1.99 6.89
C ALA A 102 -3.71 -1.32 7.52
N ILE A 103 -2.52 -1.50 6.94
CA ILE A 103 -1.29 -0.80 7.38
C ILE A 103 -1.51 0.71 7.32
N THR A 104 -2.02 1.21 6.20
CA THR A 104 -2.34 2.64 6.04
C THR A 104 -3.36 3.12 7.05
N ALA A 105 -4.44 2.37 7.30
CA ALA A 105 -5.45 2.74 8.29
C ALA A 105 -4.86 2.89 9.69
N VAL A 106 -3.97 1.98 10.10
CA VAL A 106 -3.26 2.06 11.39
C VAL A 106 -2.40 3.32 11.48
N ILE A 107 -1.67 3.66 10.42
CA ILE A 107 -0.87 4.89 10.37
C ILE A 107 -1.75 6.14 10.45
N LEU A 108 -2.85 6.20 9.69
CA LEU A 108 -3.76 7.34 9.71
C LEU A 108 -4.40 7.55 11.10
N CYS A 109 -4.83 6.46 11.76
CA CYS A 109 -5.31 6.52 13.13
C CYS A 109 -4.25 7.05 14.10
N PHE A 110 -2.99 6.63 13.92
CA PHE A 110 -1.89 7.14 14.73
C PHE A 110 -1.65 8.64 14.51
N VAL A 111 -1.59 9.08 13.25
CA VAL A 111 -1.41 10.49 12.90
C VAL A 111 -2.53 11.34 13.49
N GLU A 112 -3.78 10.89 13.34
CA GLU A 112 -4.93 11.60 13.92
C GLU A 112 -4.84 11.72 15.44
N ALA A 113 -4.44 10.65 16.13
CA ALA A 113 -4.25 10.66 17.58
C ALA A 113 -3.11 11.60 18.00
N ALA A 114 -1.97 11.58 17.30
CA ALA A 114 -0.81 12.42 17.57
C ALA A 114 -1.11 13.92 17.34
N VAL A 115 -1.89 14.24 16.29
CA VAL A 115 -2.36 15.61 16.03
C VAL A 115 -3.32 16.07 17.14
N THR A 116 -4.28 15.23 17.53
CA THR A 116 -5.20 15.53 18.65
C THR A 116 -4.45 15.77 19.96
N ALA A 117 -3.34 15.06 20.19
CA ALA A 117 -2.47 15.24 21.35
C ALA A 117 -1.47 16.42 21.23
N ASN A 118 -1.54 17.22 20.15
CA ASN A 118 -0.59 18.29 19.83
C ASN A 118 0.88 17.83 19.70
N GLN A 119 1.11 16.57 19.34
CA GLN A 119 2.44 16.01 19.08
C GLN A 119 2.86 16.14 17.60
N MET A 120 1.88 16.39 16.73
CA MET A 120 2.06 16.64 15.30
C MET A 120 1.19 17.83 14.86
N PRO A 121 1.61 18.59 13.84
CA PRO A 121 0.82 19.68 13.29
C PRO A 121 -0.36 19.16 12.44
N ASN A 122 -1.43 19.94 12.30
CA ASN A 122 -2.63 19.54 11.53
C ASN A 122 -2.29 19.25 10.07
N GLU A 123 -1.33 19.97 9.52
CA GLU A 123 -0.79 19.82 8.17
C GLU A 123 -0.30 18.38 7.92
N SER A 124 0.31 17.74 8.92
CA SER A 124 0.72 16.33 8.80
C SER A 124 -0.46 15.37 8.64
N LYS A 125 -1.63 15.70 9.19
CA LYS A 125 -2.86 14.93 8.93
C LYS A 125 -3.33 15.14 7.50
N GLU A 126 -3.35 16.37 7.01
CA GLU A 126 -3.75 16.67 5.62
C GLU A 126 -2.83 15.96 4.62
N GLU A 127 -1.52 16.03 4.80
CA GLU A 127 -0.53 15.38 3.95
C GLU A 127 -0.60 13.85 4.05
N ALA A 128 -0.81 13.28 5.24
CA ALA A 128 -0.93 11.82 5.39
C ALA A 128 -2.21 11.26 4.75
N PHE A 129 -3.30 12.04 4.70
CA PHE A 129 -4.54 11.68 4.01
C PHE A 129 -4.46 11.92 2.49
N ASP A 130 -3.45 12.63 2.00
CA ASP A 130 -3.15 12.73 0.58
C ASP A 130 -2.47 11.45 0.05
N ARG A 131 -2.74 11.12 -1.22
CA ARG A 131 -2.19 9.93 -1.86
C ARG A 131 -0.67 10.00 -2.00
N GLU A 132 -0.08 11.15 -2.35
CA GLU A 132 1.38 11.30 -2.46
C GLU A 132 2.04 11.21 -1.08
N GLY A 133 1.48 11.86 -0.06
CA GLY A 133 2.01 11.76 1.31
C GLY A 133 1.95 10.34 1.85
N MET A 134 0.82 9.63 1.67
CA MET A 134 0.73 8.21 2.05
C MET A 134 1.69 7.33 1.22
N LYS A 135 1.88 7.62 -0.07
CA LYS A 135 2.86 6.92 -0.90
C LYS A 135 4.28 7.09 -0.35
N GLY A 136 4.66 8.32 0.02
CA GLY A 136 5.94 8.63 0.65
C GLY A 136 6.15 7.83 1.95
N ILE A 137 5.14 7.83 2.82
CA ILE A 137 5.12 7.01 4.04
C ILE A 137 5.35 5.53 3.71
N LEU A 138 4.55 4.94 2.82
CA LEU A 138 4.67 3.51 2.48
C LEU A 138 6.02 3.16 1.84
N LEU A 139 6.58 4.05 1.03
CA LEU A 139 7.91 3.86 0.43
C LEU A 139 9.02 3.94 1.49
N SER A 140 8.92 4.87 2.44
CA SER A 140 9.90 5.02 3.53
C SER A 140 9.96 3.80 4.46
N MET A 141 8.89 3.01 4.53
CA MET A 141 8.84 1.75 5.26
C MET A 141 9.01 0.51 4.38
N SER A 142 9.46 0.69 3.14
CA SER A 142 9.65 -0.40 2.19
C SER A 142 11.11 -0.77 2.00
N VAL A 143 11.34 -2.02 1.59
CA VAL A 143 12.65 -2.53 1.17
C VAL A 143 12.53 -3.02 -0.26
N LEU A 144 13.42 -2.56 -1.13
CA LEU A 144 13.47 -3.03 -2.51
C LEU A 144 13.94 -4.49 -2.56
N ARG A 145 13.11 -5.35 -3.12
CA ARG A 145 13.41 -6.78 -3.32
C ARG A 145 12.75 -7.30 -4.57
N ASP A 146 13.53 -7.98 -5.41
CA ASP A 146 13.07 -8.51 -6.70
C ASP A 146 12.42 -7.45 -7.63
N GLY A 147 12.79 -6.18 -7.46
CA GLY A 147 12.17 -5.04 -8.18
C GLY A 147 10.87 -4.49 -7.55
N TYR A 148 10.46 -5.00 -6.39
CA TYR A 148 9.25 -4.55 -5.67
C TYR A 148 9.59 -3.86 -4.35
N ASN A 149 8.82 -2.84 -4.02
CA ASN A 149 8.90 -2.09 -2.76
C ASN A 149 8.13 -2.88 -1.69
N CYS A 150 8.79 -3.81 -1.01
CA CYS A 150 8.19 -4.67 0.01
C CYS A 150 7.99 -3.88 1.30
N ILE A 151 6.74 -3.60 1.67
CA ILE A 151 6.39 -2.87 2.90
C ILE A 151 6.71 -3.73 4.11
N VAL A 152 7.63 -3.26 4.96
CA VAL A 152 8.12 -3.93 6.18
C VAL A 152 8.27 -2.91 7.32
N PRO A 153 7.15 -2.45 7.93
CA PRO A 153 7.16 -1.34 8.87
C PRO A 153 8.10 -1.55 10.07
N TRP A 154 8.23 -2.79 10.54
CA TRP A 154 9.02 -3.17 11.70
C TRP A 154 10.55 -3.15 11.49
N ARG A 155 11.03 -2.71 10.33
CA ARG A 155 12.48 -2.64 10.05
C ARG A 155 13.05 -1.27 10.45
N GLU A 156 13.12 -0.34 9.50
CA GLU A 156 13.74 0.98 9.71
C GLU A 156 12.72 2.03 10.15
N PHE A 157 11.45 1.87 9.74
CA PHE A 157 10.40 2.86 10.00
C PHE A 157 9.89 2.84 11.44
N LEU A 158 9.63 1.64 11.99
CA LEU A 158 9.20 1.41 13.36
C LEU A 158 9.92 0.17 13.94
N PRO A 159 11.21 0.25 14.28
CA PRO A 159 11.95 -0.87 14.83
C PRO A 159 11.28 -1.45 16.11
N PRO A 160 11.45 -2.75 16.41
CA PRO A 160 10.88 -3.33 17.63
C PRO A 160 11.40 -2.61 18.88
N GLY A 161 10.49 -2.18 19.75
CA GLY A 161 10.82 -1.42 20.96
C GLY A 161 10.98 0.09 20.75
N ALA A 162 10.80 0.59 19.53
CA ALA A 162 10.78 2.03 19.26
C ALA A 162 9.57 2.72 19.92
N GLY A 163 9.80 3.91 20.45
CA GLY A 163 8.76 4.76 21.03
C GLY A 163 7.93 5.50 19.98
N GLN A 164 6.89 6.20 20.45
CA GLN A 164 6.03 7.02 19.61
C GLN A 164 6.78 8.19 18.94
N ASP A 165 7.82 8.71 19.59
CA ASP A 165 8.71 9.76 19.10
C ASP A 165 9.43 9.35 17.81
N VAL A 166 9.92 8.10 17.75
CA VAL A 166 10.55 7.54 16.55
C VAL A 166 9.52 7.42 15.42
N LEU A 167 8.30 6.94 15.72
CA LEU A 167 7.24 6.83 14.72
C LEU A 167 6.84 8.19 14.16
N ILE A 168 6.68 9.20 15.02
CA ILE A 168 6.39 10.58 14.61
C ILE A 168 7.51 11.11 13.71
N ALA A 169 8.77 10.92 14.08
CA ALA A 169 9.91 11.34 13.28
C ALA A 169 9.93 10.66 11.90
N SER A 170 9.71 9.34 11.86
CA SER A 170 9.64 8.57 10.60
C SER A 170 8.51 9.06 9.69
N ILE A 171 7.32 9.29 10.23
CA ILE A 171 6.18 9.82 9.45
C ILE A 171 6.51 11.22 8.92
N ARG A 172 6.99 12.13 9.77
CA ARG A 172 7.32 13.51 9.34
C ARG A 172 8.41 13.55 8.28
N ASN A 173 9.43 12.70 8.40
CA ASN A 173 10.49 12.59 7.41
C ASN A 173 9.97 12.07 6.06
N ALA A 174 8.92 11.25 6.08
CA ALA A 174 8.34 10.67 4.87
C ALA A 174 7.31 11.58 4.18
N LEU A 175 6.82 12.62 4.86
CA LEU A 175 5.90 13.62 4.33
C LEU A 175 6.62 14.81 3.65
N ASN A 176 7.92 14.98 3.90
CA ASN A 176 8.76 16.07 3.34
C ASN A 176 9.31 15.77 1.94
#